data_AF-A0A6V8IFH9-F1
#
_entry.id   AF-A0A6V8IFH9-F1
#
_cell.length_a   1.000
_cell.length_b   1.000
_cell.length_c   1.000
_cell.angle_alpha   90.00
_cell.angle_beta   90.00
_cell.angle_gamma   90.00
#
_symmetry.space_group_name_H-M   'P 1'
#
loop_
_entity.id
_entity.type
_entity.pdbx_description
1 polymer ?
#
loop_
_entity_poly.entity_id
_entity_poly.type
_entity_poly.pdbx_seq_one_letter_code
_entity_poly.pdbx_strand_id
1 'polypeptide(L)'
;MPSYSTLVQEKIPESSVLRPVPDGVPQSLLCRLFRVQQFNDIHERAAELHLRLPLGKKRLKRLECIRSAGALFIHVPKNGGTSICNQLYGCSMMHQTFRYYRHVTPELSRELPSFAIWRDPVERFVSAWAFARKGGTSTVRIHPSVNALYRSFDTLDDAITHVESQSSPYDVDHVFRPQAWYICGKDGKLEVDRLFPMKQIAQLPELVPAMKGHIIPHLNQNPHAIEVTALQERRIRRLYQQDEALRP
;
A
#
# COMPACT_ATOMS: atom_id res chain seq x y z
N MET A 1 53.11 35.42 -41.82
CA MET A 1 53.72 36.43 -40.94
C MET A 1 52.93 37.74 -41.12
N PRO A 2 52.61 38.50 -40.06
CA PRO A 2 51.29 38.43 -39.40
C PRO A 2 50.45 39.73 -39.48
N SER A 3 49.24 39.63 -38.90
CA SER A 3 48.52 40.66 -38.11
C SER A 3 47.29 41.35 -38.72
N TYR A 4 46.10 40.90 -38.30
CA TYR A 4 44.88 41.72 -38.04
C TYR A 4 44.20 41.05 -36.83
N SER A 5 44.29 41.63 -35.62
CA SER A 5 43.46 42.69 -35.04
C SER A 5 41.98 42.33 -34.89
N THR A 6 41.54 42.51 -33.65
CA THR A 6 40.38 42.02 -32.89
C THR A 6 39.08 42.79 -33.14
N LEU A 7 37.98 42.29 -32.53
CA LEU A 7 36.65 42.91 -32.24
C LEU A 7 35.53 42.44 -33.19
N VAL A 8 34.35 41.93 -32.81
CA VAL A 8 33.58 41.86 -31.54
C VAL A 8 32.74 40.58 -31.58
N GLN A 9 32.73 39.76 -30.52
CA GLN A 9 31.71 38.73 -30.31
C GLN A 9 30.63 39.30 -29.39
N GLU A 10 29.42 39.48 -29.93
CA GLU A 10 28.23 39.84 -29.17
C GLU A 10 27.92 38.75 -28.13
N LYS A 11 27.90 39.13 -26.85
CA LYS A 11 27.40 38.29 -25.77
C LYS A 11 25.88 38.20 -25.86
N ILE A 12 25.40 36.99 -26.16
CA ILE A 12 24.02 36.55 -25.96
C ILE A 12 23.65 36.80 -24.48
N PRO A 13 22.47 37.36 -24.15
CA PRO A 13 22.11 37.63 -22.76
C PRO A 13 21.96 36.32 -21.99
N GLU A 14 22.63 36.24 -20.84
CA GLU A 14 22.45 35.16 -19.87
C GLU A 14 20.98 35.00 -19.55
N SER A 15 20.47 33.79 -19.82
CA SER A 15 19.14 33.38 -19.44
C SER A 15 18.97 33.58 -17.94
N SER A 16 17.90 34.28 -17.57
CA SER A 16 17.48 34.49 -16.20
C SER A 16 17.50 33.17 -15.44
N VAL A 17 18.46 33.04 -14.52
CA VAL A 17 18.55 31.93 -13.57
C VAL A 17 17.22 31.88 -12.82
N LEU A 18 16.37 30.91 -13.19
CA LEU A 18 15.17 30.57 -12.46
C LEU A 18 15.60 30.26 -11.02
N ARG A 19 15.17 31.12 -10.09
CA ARG A 19 15.36 30.86 -8.66
C ARG A 19 14.78 29.48 -8.34
N PRO A 20 15.49 28.62 -7.60
CA PRO A 20 14.90 27.37 -7.16
C PRO A 20 13.64 27.68 -6.35
N VAL A 21 12.54 27.04 -6.72
CA VAL A 21 11.30 27.03 -5.93
C VAL A 21 11.70 26.55 -4.52
N PRO A 22 11.33 27.26 -3.45
CA PRO A 22 11.74 26.90 -2.10
C PRO A 22 11.34 25.46 -1.79
N ASP A 23 12.26 24.74 -1.14
CA ASP A 23 12.06 23.36 -0.72
C ASP A 23 10.73 23.23 0.00
N GLY A 24 9.88 22.34 -0.52
CA GLY A 24 8.58 22.07 0.09
C GLY A 24 8.72 21.64 1.54
N VAL A 25 7.60 21.70 2.28
CA VAL A 25 7.55 21.29 3.69
C VAL A 25 8.21 19.91 3.88
N PRO A 26 9.20 19.76 4.78
CA PRO A 26 9.88 18.49 5.00
C PRO A 26 8.88 17.36 5.30
N GLN A 27 9.10 16.19 4.70
CA GLN A 27 8.20 15.03 4.87
C GLN A 27 7.99 14.67 6.35
N SER A 28 9.03 14.79 7.17
CA SER A 28 8.98 14.56 8.62
C SER A 28 8.04 15.53 9.34
N LEU A 29 7.98 16.79 8.92
CA LEU A 29 7.08 17.78 9.51
C LEU A 29 5.62 17.48 9.14
N LEU A 30 5.37 17.06 7.89
CA LEU A 30 4.04 16.62 7.48
C LEU A 30 3.60 15.36 8.21
N CYS A 31 4.48 14.36 8.36
CA CYS A 31 4.21 13.18 9.17
C CYS A 31 3.81 13.55 10.61
N ARG A 32 4.54 14.49 11.24
CA ARG A 32 4.23 14.98 12.59
C ARG A 32 2.87 15.69 12.65
N LEU A 33 2.58 16.55 11.67
CA LEU A 33 1.32 17.30 11.60
C LEU A 33 0.12 16.37 11.48
N PHE A 34 0.24 15.33 10.66
CA PHE A 34 -0.82 14.33 10.46
C PHE A 34 -0.80 13.22 11.52
N ARG A 35 0.19 13.20 12.43
CA ARG A 35 0.38 12.14 13.44
C ARG A 35 0.48 10.75 12.79
N VAL A 36 1.31 10.63 11.77
CA VAL A 36 1.61 9.37 11.07
C VAL A 36 3.12 9.12 11.03
N GLN A 37 3.52 7.86 11.02
CA GLN A 37 4.95 7.50 10.89
C GLN A 37 5.40 7.50 9.42
N GLN A 38 4.53 7.09 8.50
CA GLN A 38 4.87 6.94 7.08
C GLN A 38 4.25 8.06 6.24
N PHE A 39 5.06 8.66 5.35
CA PHE A 39 4.59 9.73 4.46
C PHE A 39 3.39 9.30 3.58
N ASN A 40 3.34 8.01 3.22
CA ASN A 40 2.26 7.47 2.40
C ASN A 40 0.89 7.46 3.10
N ASP A 41 0.87 7.56 4.44
CA ASP A 41 -0.34 7.62 5.25
C ASP A 41 -0.95 9.01 5.33
N ILE A 42 -0.26 10.06 4.90
CA ILE A 42 -0.78 11.43 5.00
C ILE A 42 -2.13 11.57 4.31
N HIS A 43 -2.30 10.97 3.12
CA HIS A 43 -3.59 11.01 2.42
C HIS A 43 -4.66 10.14 3.07
N GLU A 44 -4.26 9.03 3.69
CA GLU A 44 -5.17 8.18 4.45
C GLU A 44 -5.71 8.93 5.67
N ARG A 45 -4.79 9.57 6.42
CA ARG A 45 -5.12 10.41 7.55
C ARG A 45 -5.96 11.63 7.14
N ALA A 46 -5.62 12.26 6.02
CA ALA A 46 -6.41 13.37 5.49
C ALA A 46 -7.84 12.92 5.14
N ALA A 47 -8.02 11.73 4.56
CA ALA A 47 -9.36 11.17 4.33
C ALA A 47 -10.11 10.91 5.65
N GLU A 48 -9.43 10.40 6.67
CA GLU A 48 -10.01 10.20 8.00
C GLU A 48 -10.44 11.51 8.68
N LEU A 49 -9.68 12.58 8.47
CA LEU A 49 -9.92 13.94 8.97
C LEU A 49 -10.81 14.78 8.03
N HIS A 50 -11.29 14.20 6.92
CA HIS A 50 -12.06 14.90 5.89
C HIS A 50 -11.35 16.12 5.26
N LEU A 51 -10.01 16.12 5.25
CA LEU A 51 -9.18 17.15 4.64
C LEU A 51 -8.86 16.77 3.18
N ARG A 52 -9.16 17.67 2.24
CA ARG A 52 -8.81 17.46 0.82
C ARG A 52 -7.37 17.91 0.57
N LEU A 53 -6.51 16.95 0.24
CA LEU A 53 -5.13 17.20 -0.18
C LEU A 53 -5.00 17.03 -1.69
N PRO A 54 -4.16 17.84 -2.37
CA PRO A 54 -3.93 17.71 -3.79
C PRO A 54 -3.26 16.37 -4.11
N LEU A 55 -3.71 15.73 -5.18
CA LEU A 55 -3.11 14.47 -5.66
C LEU A 55 -1.95 14.77 -6.61
N GLY A 56 -0.78 14.21 -6.32
CA GLY A 56 0.36 14.26 -7.24
C GLY A 56 0.13 13.43 -8.51
N LYS A 57 0.91 13.71 -9.57
CA LYS A 57 0.84 13.05 -10.89
C LYS A 57 0.77 11.51 -10.81
N LYS A 58 1.55 10.89 -9.92
CA LYS A 58 1.55 9.43 -9.73
C LYS A 58 0.22 8.88 -9.18
N ARG A 59 -0.46 9.61 -8.30
CA ARG A 59 -1.77 9.21 -7.76
C ARG A 59 -2.84 9.34 -8.83
N LEU A 60 -2.85 10.46 -9.55
CA LEU A 60 -3.78 10.69 -10.68
C LEU A 60 -3.66 9.59 -11.75
N LYS A 61 -2.42 9.23 -12.14
CA LYS A 61 -2.18 8.14 -13.10
C LYS A 61 -2.75 6.80 -12.61
N ARG A 62 -2.63 6.48 -11.31
CA ARG A 62 -3.21 5.27 -10.74
C ARG A 62 -4.74 5.27 -10.74
N LEU A 63 -5.37 6.42 -10.51
CA LEU A 63 -6.82 6.56 -10.63
C LEU A 63 -7.28 6.32 -12.08
N GLU A 64 -6.50 6.78 -13.06
CA GLU A 64 -6.80 6.49 -14.47
C GLU A 64 -6.68 4.99 -14.80
N CYS A 65 -5.66 4.30 -14.28
CA CYS A 65 -5.55 2.85 -14.41
C CYS A 65 -6.77 2.12 -13.80
N ILE A 66 -7.27 2.58 -12.65
CA ILE A 66 -8.48 2.02 -12.01
C ILE A 66 -9.70 2.22 -12.91
N ARG A 67 -9.90 3.45 -13.42
CA ARG A 67 -10.99 3.78 -14.32
C ARG A 67 -10.97 2.93 -15.58
N SER A 68 -9.82 2.84 -16.23
CA SER A 68 -9.62 2.06 -17.45
C SER A 68 -9.89 0.56 -17.25
N ALA A 69 -9.56 0.01 -16.08
CA ALA A 69 -9.79 -1.39 -15.76
C ALA A 69 -11.25 -1.71 -15.42
N GLY A 70 -12.06 -0.71 -15.04
CA GLY A 70 -13.47 -0.90 -14.72
C GLY A 70 -13.74 -1.66 -13.42
N ALA A 71 -12.76 -1.73 -12.50
CA ALA A 71 -12.94 -2.32 -11.17
C ALA A 71 -12.01 -1.69 -10.12
N LEU A 72 -12.50 -1.58 -8.89
CA LEU A 72 -11.74 -1.09 -7.73
C LEU A 72 -11.26 -2.24 -6.84
N PHE A 73 -10.01 -2.64 -7.01
CA PHE A 73 -9.35 -3.63 -6.18
C PHE A 73 -8.64 -2.96 -4.99
N ILE A 74 -9.09 -3.25 -3.77
CA ILE A 74 -8.42 -2.80 -2.55
C ILE A 74 -7.24 -3.73 -2.26
N HIS A 75 -6.03 -3.27 -2.61
CA HIS A 75 -4.80 -4.05 -2.43
C HIS A 75 -4.35 -4.10 -0.97
N VAL A 76 -4.91 -5.04 -0.22
CA VAL A 76 -4.48 -5.35 1.16
C VAL A 76 -3.07 -5.97 1.14
N PRO A 77 -2.13 -5.47 1.96
CA PRO A 77 -0.79 -6.05 2.07
C PRO A 77 -0.80 -7.52 2.45
N LYS A 78 0.10 -8.29 1.83
CA LYS A 78 0.34 -9.72 2.13
C LYS A 78 -0.78 -10.70 1.74
N ASN A 79 -1.76 -10.24 0.96
CA ASN A 79 -2.87 -11.06 0.44
C ASN A 79 -2.70 -11.46 -1.03
N GLY A 80 -1.46 -11.48 -1.56
CA GLY A 80 -1.21 -11.86 -2.95
C GLY A 80 -1.62 -10.82 -4.00
N GLY A 81 -2.01 -9.61 -3.60
CA GLY A 81 -2.58 -8.62 -4.53
C GLY A 81 -1.62 -8.03 -5.57
N THR A 82 -0.31 -8.25 -5.48
CA THR A 82 0.64 -7.72 -6.47
C THR A 82 0.43 -8.32 -7.87
N SER A 83 0.15 -9.63 -7.96
CA SER A 83 -0.16 -10.26 -9.25
C SER A 83 -1.47 -9.73 -9.84
N ILE A 84 -2.48 -9.53 -8.97
CA ILE A 84 -3.77 -8.96 -9.34
C ILE A 84 -3.57 -7.53 -9.89
N CYS A 85 -2.83 -6.67 -9.21
CA CYS A 85 -2.56 -5.32 -9.69
C CYS A 85 -1.84 -5.30 -11.05
N ASN A 86 -0.86 -6.19 -11.25
CA ASN A 86 -0.15 -6.27 -12.52
C ASN A 86 -1.06 -6.71 -13.66
N GLN A 87 -1.96 -7.67 -13.42
CA GLN A 87 -2.90 -8.15 -14.44
C GLN A 87 -4.01 -7.13 -14.71
N LEU A 88 -4.66 -6.63 -13.64
CA LEU A 88 -5.82 -5.75 -13.74
C LEU A 88 -5.47 -4.31 -14.17
N TYR A 89 -4.35 -3.76 -13.67
CA TYR A 89 -3.99 -2.35 -13.87
C TYR A 89 -2.73 -2.15 -14.70
N GLY A 90 -1.98 -3.21 -15.03
CA GLY A 90 -0.70 -3.10 -15.72
C GLY A 90 0.40 -2.37 -14.93
N CYS A 91 0.19 -2.10 -13.64
CA CYS A 91 1.16 -1.36 -12.81
C CYS A 91 1.03 -1.65 -11.31
N SER A 92 2.07 -1.27 -10.56
CA SER A 92 2.07 -1.39 -9.09
C SER A 92 1.20 -0.31 -8.44
N MET A 93 0.24 -0.78 -7.64
CA MET A 93 -0.67 0.04 -6.85
C MET A 93 -0.18 0.22 -5.43
N MET A 94 -0.62 1.32 -4.79
CA MET A 94 -0.37 1.57 -3.38
C MET A 94 -1.38 0.83 -2.51
N HIS A 95 -1.00 0.56 -1.27
CA HIS A 95 -1.90 0.07 -0.23
C HIS A 95 -2.78 1.20 0.31
N GLN A 96 -3.86 1.50 -0.40
CA GLN A 96 -4.84 2.51 0.00
C GLN A 96 -6.12 1.84 0.48
N THR A 97 -6.78 2.46 1.47
CA THR A 97 -8.04 1.95 2.00
C THR A 97 -9.22 2.32 1.08
N PHE A 98 -10.36 1.67 1.27
CA PHE A 98 -11.61 2.08 0.62
C PHE A 98 -11.99 3.51 1.01
N ARG A 99 -11.79 3.89 2.28
CA ARG A 99 -11.98 5.26 2.78
C ARG A 99 -11.18 6.29 1.99
N TYR A 100 -9.91 6.02 1.67
CA TYR A 100 -9.11 6.90 0.83
C TYR A 100 -9.75 7.08 -0.56
N TYR A 101 -10.13 5.98 -1.23
CA TYR A 101 -10.72 6.07 -2.57
C TYR A 101 -12.06 6.81 -2.56
N ARG A 102 -12.93 6.51 -1.59
CA ARG A 102 -14.19 7.24 -1.40
C ARG A 102 -13.98 8.74 -1.19
N HIS A 103 -12.88 9.13 -0.53
CA HIS A 103 -12.57 10.54 -0.27
C HIS A 103 -12.01 11.26 -1.50
N VAL A 104 -11.11 10.62 -2.25
CA VAL A 104 -10.38 11.28 -3.35
C VAL A 104 -10.99 11.09 -4.73
N THR A 105 -11.85 10.07 -4.89
CA THR A 105 -12.53 9.69 -6.14
C THR A 105 -13.90 9.06 -5.83
N PRO A 106 -14.81 9.81 -5.18
CA PRO A 106 -16.12 9.30 -4.78
C PRO A 106 -16.92 8.70 -5.95
N GLU A 107 -16.73 9.21 -7.17
CA GLU A 107 -17.32 8.69 -8.40
C GLU A 107 -16.89 7.24 -8.68
N LEU A 108 -15.59 6.97 -8.73
CA LEU A 108 -15.09 5.62 -9.01
C LEU A 108 -15.46 4.64 -7.89
N SER A 109 -15.44 5.10 -6.63
CA SER A 109 -15.81 4.25 -5.49
C SER A 109 -17.29 3.85 -5.46
N ARG A 110 -18.16 4.60 -6.15
CA ARG A 110 -19.60 4.33 -6.22
C ARG A 110 -19.98 3.54 -7.47
N GLU A 111 -19.32 3.82 -8.58
CA GLU A 111 -19.72 3.31 -9.90
C GLU A 111 -19.03 1.99 -10.26
N LEU A 112 -17.80 1.77 -9.79
CA LEU A 112 -17.04 0.57 -10.14
C LEU A 112 -17.33 -0.57 -9.18
N PRO A 113 -17.47 -1.82 -9.68
CA PRO A 113 -17.47 -2.99 -8.82
C PRO A 113 -16.14 -3.07 -8.06
N SER A 114 -16.24 -3.24 -6.75
CA SER A 114 -15.10 -3.24 -5.84
C SER A 114 -14.89 -4.61 -5.20
N PHE A 115 -13.63 -4.97 -5.01
CA PHE A 115 -13.30 -6.23 -4.35
C PHE A 115 -11.98 -6.18 -3.60
N ALA A 116 -11.79 -7.14 -2.70
CA ALA A 116 -10.53 -7.39 -2.02
C ALA A 116 -10.29 -8.89 -1.88
N ILE A 117 -9.05 -9.24 -1.53
CA ILE A 117 -8.70 -10.59 -1.11
C ILE A 117 -8.61 -10.61 0.42
N TRP A 118 -9.23 -11.61 1.03
CA TRP A 118 -9.04 -11.98 2.42
C TRP A 118 -8.04 -13.13 2.54
N ARG A 119 -7.16 -13.07 3.53
CA ARG A 119 -6.25 -14.16 3.89
C ARG A 119 -6.44 -14.47 5.38
N ASP A 120 -6.26 -15.74 5.75
CA ASP A 120 -6.25 -16.11 7.17
C ASP A 120 -5.25 -15.21 7.93
N PRO A 121 -5.67 -14.56 9.03
CA PRO A 121 -4.82 -13.62 9.74
C PRO A 121 -3.50 -14.21 10.24
N VAL A 122 -3.48 -15.49 10.61
CA VAL A 122 -2.26 -16.18 11.06
C VAL A 122 -1.31 -16.35 9.89
N GLU A 123 -1.78 -16.93 8.78
CA GLU A 123 -0.95 -17.09 7.58
C GLU A 123 -0.44 -15.75 7.03
N ARG A 124 -1.29 -14.71 7.06
CA ARG A 124 -0.94 -13.37 6.63
C ARG A 124 0.16 -12.77 7.51
N PHE A 125 0.04 -12.93 8.83
CA PHE A 125 1.02 -12.44 9.78
C PHE A 125 2.38 -13.12 9.61
N VAL A 126 2.40 -14.45 9.47
CA VAL A 126 3.64 -15.19 9.19
C VAL A 126 4.29 -14.70 7.89
N SER A 127 3.49 -14.42 6.86
CA SER A 127 4.00 -13.84 5.61
C SER A 127 4.51 -12.41 5.76
N ALA A 128 3.90 -11.60 6.63
CA ALA A 128 4.36 -10.26 6.97
C ALA A 128 5.72 -10.31 7.68
N TRP A 129 5.84 -11.14 8.70
CA TRP A 129 7.08 -11.37 9.46
C TRP A 129 8.24 -11.81 8.54
N ALA A 130 8.03 -12.83 7.72
CA ALA A 130 9.07 -13.31 6.80
C ALA A 130 9.50 -12.25 5.78
N PHE A 131 8.57 -11.41 5.32
CA PHE A 131 8.88 -10.29 4.44
C PHE A 131 9.64 -9.17 5.15
N ALA A 132 9.24 -8.85 6.38
CA ALA A 132 9.86 -7.84 7.23
C ALA A 132 11.34 -8.21 7.51
N ARG A 133 11.61 -9.46 7.89
CA ARG A 133 12.97 -9.98 8.11
C ARG A 133 13.85 -9.96 6.88
N LYS A 134 13.29 -10.18 5.70
CA LYS A 134 14.03 -10.09 4.44
C LYS A 134 14.38 -8.64 4.07
N GLY A 135 13.72 -7.65 4.66
CA GLY A 135 13.75 -6.25 4.24
C GLY A 135 12.97 -6.01 2.92
N GLY A 136 12.05 -6.92 2.59
CA GLY A 136 11.23 -6.88 1.40
C GLY A 136 11.65 -7.84 0.28
N THR A 137 11.19 -7.56 -0.94
CA THR A 137 11.57 -8.24 -2.19
C THR A 137 12.54 -7.37 -3.02
N SER A 138 12.95 -7.87 -4.19
CA SER A 138 13.70 -7.09 -5.17
C SER A 138 12.91 -5.86 -5.66
N THR A 139 11.58 -5.95 -5.70
CA THR A 139 10.68 -4.93 -6.25
C THR A 139 9.99 -4.07 -5.19
N VAL A 140 9.81 -4.57 -3.97
CA VAL A 140 9.14 -3.87 -2.86
C VAL A 140 10.04 -3.94 -1.64
N ARG A 141 10.54 -2.79 -1.18
CA ARG A 141 11.45 -2.70 -0.02
C ARG A 141 10.68 -2.24 1.23
N ILE A 142 11.10 -2.73 2.39
CA ILE A 142 10.71 -2.14 3.67
C ILE A 142 11.34 -0.75 3.77
N HIS A 143 10.60 0.22 4.32
CA HIS A 143 11.10 1.58 4.46
C HIS A 143 12.37 1.61 5.33
N PRO A 144 13.42 2.36 4.94
CA PRO A 144 14.70 2.36 5.67
C PRO A 144 14.58 2.65 7.17
N SER A 145 13.61 3.50 7.58
CA SER A 145 13.40 3.85 8.99
C SER A 145 12.99 2.70 9.89
N VAL A 146 12.39 1.63 9.35
CA VAL A 146 11.94 0.46 10.12
C VAL A 146 12.66 -0.83 9.72
N ASN A 147 13.45 -0.81 8.64
CA ASN A 147 14.10 -2.00 8.08
C ASN A 147 15.07 -2.66 9.08
N ALA A 148 15.84 -1.88 9.84
CA ALA A 148 16.76 -2.43 10.84
C ALA A 148 16.01 -3.15 11.97
N LEU A 149 14.96 -2.50 12.51
CA LEU A 149 14.08 -3.07 13.53
C LEU A 149 13.41 -4.36 13.03
N TYR A 150 12.88 -4.35 11.81
CA TYR A 150 12.16 -5.52 11.27
C TYR A 150 13.07 -6.69 10.96
N ARG A 151 14.33 -6.42 10.64
CA ARG A 151 15.36 -7.44 10.47
C ARG A 151 15.80 -8.07 11.79
N SER A 152 15.62 -7.38 12.92
CA SER A 152 15.94 -7.90 14.25
C SER A 152 14.82 -8.70 14.91
N PHE A 153 13.70 -8.93 14.22
CA PHE A 153 12.65 -9.84 14.71
C PHE A 153 13.07 -11.28 14.43
N ASP A 154 13.88 -11.85 15.31
CA ASP A 154 14.45 -13.20 15.14
C ASP A 154 13.38 -14.30 15.29
N THR A 155 12.37 -14.04 16.11
CA THR A 155 11.25 -14.94 16.38
C THR A 155 9.92 -14.33 15.91
N LEU A 156 8.89 -15.18 15.78
CA LEU A 156 7.54 -14.71 15.51
C LEU A 156 7.01 -13.87 16.68
N ASP A 157 7.38 -14.23 17.92
CA ASP A 157 6.98 -13.51 19.13
C ASP A 157 7.53 -12.08 19.19
N ASP A 158 8.70 -11.80 18.62
CA ASP A 158 9.23 -10.43 18.51
C ASP A 158 8.29 -9.54 17.69
N ALA A 159 7.82 -10.04 16.55
CA ALA A 159 6.87 -9.31 15.73
C ALA A 159 5.48 -9.23 16.36
N ILE A 160 4.99 -10.28 17.00
CA ILE A 160 3.70 -10.25 17.70
C ILE A 160 3.75 -9.19 18.80
N THR A 161 4.79 -9.21 19.63
CA THR A 161 4.99 -8.25 20.73
C THR A 161 5.15 -6.82 20.22
N HIS A 162 5.89 -6.64 19.11
CA HIS A 162 5.97 -5.33 18.47
C HIS A 162 4.60 -4.80 18.08
N VAL A 163 3.76 -5.61 17.42
CA VAL A 163 2.42 -5.18 16.98
C VAL A 163 1.47 -4.98 18.16
N GLU A 164 1.52 -5.83 19.19
CA GLU A 164 0.75 -5.65 20.44
C GLU A 164 1.08 -4.34 21.17
N SER A 165 2.33 -3.87 21.06
CA SER A 165 2.75 -2.60 21.68
C SER A 165 2.29 -1.35 20.92
N GLN A 166 1.70 -1.48 19.72
CA GLN A 166 1.26 -0.35 18.92
C GLN A 166 -0.18 0.06 19.25
N SER A 167 -0.40 1.37 19.36
CA SER A 167 -1.71 1.93 19.72
C SER A 167 -2.61 2.21 18.52
N SER A 168 -2.01 2.32 17.33
CA SER A 168 -2.70 2.70 16.10
C SER A 168 -2.16 1.92 14.90
N PRO A 169 -3.01 1.65 13.88
CA PRO A 169 -2.54 1.19 12.57
C PRO A 169 -1.50 2.13 11.95
N TYR A 170 -1.51 3.44 12.26
CA TYR A 170 -0.51 4.40 11.77
C TYR A 170 0.87 4.24 12.41
N ASP A 171 0.96 3.54 13.54
CA ASP A 171 2.22 3.31 14.27
C ASP A 171 2.99 2.11 13.72
N VAL A 172 2.35 1.31 12.86
CA VAL A 172 2.92 0.09 12.26
C VAL A 172 2.95 0.16 10.73
N ASP A 173 3.94 -0.51 10.13
CA ASP A 173 4.01 -0.68 8.68
C ASP A 173 2.78 -1.42 8.13
N HIS A 174 2.41 -1.05 6.91
CA HIS A 174 1.31 -1.64 6.16
C HIS A 174 1.24 -3.17 6.23
N VAL A 175 2.37 -3.88 6.20
CA VAL A 175 2.37 -5.35 6.20
C VAL A 175 1.74 -5.96 7.44
N PHE A 176 1.79 -5.28 8.58
CA PHE A 176 1.22 -5.73 9.85
C PHE A 176 -0.13 -5.09 10.18
N ARG A 177 -0.64 -4.14 9.39
CA ARG A 177 -1.97 -3.56 9.64
C ARG A 177 -3.08 -4.60 9.41
N PRO A 178 -4.18 -4.56 10.17
CA PRO A 178 -5.34 -5.41 9.93
C PRO A 178 -5.87 -5.26 8.50
N GLN A 179 -6.47 -6.31 7.95
CA GLN A 179 -7.16 -6.28 6.67
C GLN A 179 -8.39 -5.36 6.74
N ALA A 180 -9.14 -5.44 7.85
CA ALA A 180 -10.30 -4.59 8.14
C ALA A 180 -9.98 -3.09 8.04
N TRP A 181 -8.75 -2.67 8.37
CA TRP A 181 -8.30 -1.28 8.19
C TRP A 181 -8.46 -0.77 6.75
N TYR A 182 -8.31 -1.65 5.77
CA TYR A 182 -8.35 -1.30 4.36
C TYR A 182 -9.75 -1.40 3.75
N ILE A 183 -10.58 -2.31 4.25
CA ILE A 183 -11.82 -2.71 3.59
C ILE A 183 -13.08 -2.40 4.40
N CYS A 184 -12.96 -1.96 5.66
CA CYS A 184 -14.09 -1.59 6.48
C CYS A 184 -14.18 -0.08 6.74
N GLY A 185 -15.42 0.37 6.95
CA GLY A 185 -15.74 1.70 7.43
C GLY A 185 -15.42 1.87 8.92
N LYS A 186 -15.62 3.09 9.45
CA LYS A 186 -15.43 3.38 10.89
C LYS A 186 -16.40 2.59 11.78
N ASP A 187 -17.53 2.13 11.23
CA ASP A 187 -18.51 1.29 11.91
C ASP A 187 -18.16 -0.22 11.88
N GLY A 188 -17.00 -0.57 11.31
CA GLY A 188 -16.54 -1.96 11.18
C GLY A 188 -17.20 -2.74 10.05
N LYS A 189 -18.12 -2.13 9.27
CA LYS A 189 -18.78 -2.82 8.16
C LYS A 189 -17.89 -2.86 6.93
N LEU A 190 -17.96 -3.98 6.22
CA LEU A 190 -17.29 -4.17 4.94
C LEU A 190 -17.81 -3.15 3.92
N GLU A 191 -16.91 -2.41 3.26
CA GLU A 191 -17.24 -1.39 2.26
C GLU A 191 -17.01 -1.85 0.81
N VAL A 192 -16.28 -2.95 0.59
CA VAL A 192 -16.12 -3.55 -0.74
C VAL A 192 -17.31 -4.44 -1.10
N ASP A 193 -17.66 -4.51 -2.39
CA ASP A 193 -18.82 -5.30 -2.85
C ASP A 193 -18.61 -6.81 -2.73
N ARG A 194 -17.34 -7.25 -2.85
CA ARG A 194 -16.94 -8.66 -2.78
C ARG A 194 -15.62 -8.84 -2.03
N LEU A 195 -15.58 -9.85 -1.17
CA LEU A 195 -14.38 -10.28 -0.47
C LEU A 195 -14.12 -11.75 -0.79
N PHE A 196 -12.99 -12.04 -1.45
CA PHE A 196 -12.66 -13.40 -1.87
C PHE A 196 -11.56 -13.98 -0.98
N PRO A 197 -11.68 -15.24 -0.50
CA PRO A 197 -10.60 -15.89 0.21
C PRO A 197 -9.41 -16.12 -0.73
N MET A 198 -8.18 -16.06 -0.20
CA MET A 198 -6.94 -16.18 -0.98
C MET A 198 -6.87 -17.45 -1.83
N LYS A 199 -7.49 -18.54 -1.38
CA LYS A 199 -7.61 -19.81 -2.14
C LYS A 199 -8.37 -19.67 -3.47
N GLN A 200 -9.18 -18.62 -3.64
CA GLN A 200 -9.95 -18.34 -4.86
C GLN A 200 -9.24 -17.37 -5.81
N ILE A 201 -7.99 -16.95 -5.54
CA ILE A 201 -7.29 -16.01 -6.43
C ILE A 201 -7.23 -16.53 -7.87
N ALA A 202 -6.99 -17.83 -8.08
CA ALA A 202 -6.93 -18.41 -9.43
C ALA A 202 -8.28 -18.35 -10.19
N GLN A 203 -9.40 -18.21 -9.46
CA GLN A 203 -10.75 -18.16 -10.02
C GLN A 203 -11.23 -16.72 -10.27
N LEU A 204 -10.47 -15.70 -9.89
CA LEU A 204 -10.87 -14.30 -10.11
C LEU A 204 -11.21 -13.95 -11.56
N PRO A 205 -10.54 -14.49 -12.60
CA PRO A 205 -10.93 -14.24 -13.99
C PRO A 205 -12.35 -14.70 -14.33
N GLU A 206 -12.90 -15.65 -13.57
CA GLU A 206 -14.28 -16.14 -13.71
C GLU A 206 -15.26 -15.35 -12.83
N LEU A 207 -14.79 -14.90 -11.65
CA LEU A 207 -15.62 -14.27 -10.62
C LEU A 207 -15.71 -12.74 -10.74
N VAL A 208 -14.74 -12.10 -11.40
CA VAL A 208 -14.62 -10.65 -11.54
C VAL A 208 -14.64 -10.30 -13.02
N PRO A 209 -15.70 -9.65 -13.56
CA PRO A 209 -15.81 -9.33 -14.98
C PRO A 209 -14.60 -8.58 -15.56
N ALA A 210 -14.05 -7.63 -14.80
CA ALA A 210 -12.86 -6.87 -15.17
C ALA A 210 -11.58 -7.71 -15.28
N MET A 211 -11.57 -8.94 -14.75
CA MET A 211 -10.46 -9.88 -14.80
C MET A 211 -10.65 -10.94 -15.88
N LYS A 212 -11.75 -10.92 -16.64
CA LYS A 212 -12.05 -11.95 -17.64
C LYS A 212 -10.94 -12.02 -18.69
N GLY A 213 -10.44 -13.24 -18.93
CA GLY A 213 -9.36 -13.50 -19.89
C GLY A 213 -7.95 -13.25 -19.37
N HIS A 214 -7.79 -12.70 -18.16
CA HIS A 214 -6.47 -12.60 -17.54
C HIS A 214 -6.03 -13.95 -16.96
N ILE A 215 -4.72 -14.23 -17.05
CA ILE A 215 -4.11 -15.37 -16.39
C ILE A 215 -3.39 -14.84 -15.16
N ILE A 216 -3.85 -15.24 -13.98
CA ILE A 216 -3.16 -14.91 -12.74
C ILE A 216 -2.10 -16.00 -12.53
N PRO A 217 -0.79 -15.65 -12.61
CA PRO A 217 0.25 -16.63 -12.40
C PRO A 217 0.07 -17.25 -11.01
N HIS A 218 0.30 -18.56 -10.92
CA HIS A 218 0.20 -19.28 -9.66
C HIS A 218 1.06 -18.55 -8.62
N LEU A 219 0.41 -17.97 -7.61
CA LEU A 219 1.13 -17.34 -6.52
C LEU A 219 1.91 -18.46 -5.85
N ASN A 220 3.23 -18.27 -5.69
CA ASN A 220 4.02 -19.20 -4.90
C ASN A 220 3.32 -19.38 -3.56
N GLN A 221 2.77 -20.57 -3.35
CA GLN A 221 2.55 -21.11 -2.03
C GLN A 221 3.96 -21.32 -1.50
N ASN A 222 4.59 -20.24 -1.03
CA ASN A 222 5.62 -20.38 -0.02
C ASN A 222 4.82 -20.43 1.27
N PRO A 223 4.39 -21.63 1.75
CA PRO A 223 4.17 -21.74 3.16
C PRO A 223 5.50 -21.32 3.76
N HIS A 224 5.52 -20.17 4.43
CA HIS A 224 6.56 -19.91 5.38
C HIS A 224 6.34 -21.01 6.42
N ALA A 225 7.05 -22.13 6.24
CA ALA A 225 6.85 -23.38 6.97
C ALA A 225 7.41 -23.19 8.38
N ILE A 226 6.68 -22.39 9.14
CA ILE A 226 6.95 -22.08 10.53
C ILE A 226 5.81 -22.68 11.28
N GLU A 227 6.16 -23.53 12.23
CA GLU A 227 5.20 -24.05 13.17
C GLU A 227 4.75 -22.91 14.08
N VAL A 228 3.49 -22.51 13.94
CA VAL A 228 2.88 -21.50 14.81
C VAL A 228 2.31 -22.22 16.02
N THR A 229 2.78 -21.86 17.21
CA THR A 229 2.26 -22.45 18.44
C THR A 229 0.82 -22.00 18.71
N ALA A 230 0.05 -22.80 19.46
CA ALA A 230 -1.31 -22.43 19.86
C ALA A 230 -1.39 -21.11 20.67
N LEU A 231 -0.31 -20.73 21.36
CA LEU A 231 -0.24 -19.43 22.03
C LEU A 231 -0.08 -18.29 21.02
N GLN A 232 0.86 -18.41 20.08
CA GLN A 232 1.08 -17.42 19.02
C GLN A 232 -0.17 -17.24 18.15
N GLU A 233 -0.81 -18.33 17.75
CA GLU A 233 -2.07 -18.28 16.99
C GLU A 233 -3.14 -17.49 17.75
N ARG A 234 -3.36 -17.79 19.04
CA ARG A 234 -4.34 -17.04 19.85
C ARG A 234 -4.01 -15.55 19.94
N ARG A 235 -2.74 -15.19 20.13
CA ARG A 235 -2.29 -13.79 20.16
C ARG A 235 -2.56 -13.09 18.83
N ILE A 236 -2.19 -13.72 17.71
CA ILE A 236 -2.40 -13.17 16.36
C ILE A 236 -3.90 -13.01 16.07
N ARG A 237 -4.71 -14.04 16.31
CA ARG A 237 -6.16 -13.94 16.07
C ARG A 237 -6.82 -12.88 16.95
N ARG A 238 -6.33 -12.66 18.18
CA ARG A 238 -6.79 -11.57 19.04
C ARG A 238 -6.43 -10.20 18.45
N LEU A 239 -5.20 -10.00 17.99
CA LEU A 239 -4.76 -8.77 17.31
C LEU A 239 -5.62 -8.46 16.08
N TYR A 240 -5.99 -9.48 15.32
CA TYR A 240 -6.74 -9.36 14.07
C TYR A 240 -8.18 -9.88 14.17
N GLN A 241 -8.81 -9.75 15.33
CA GLN A 241 -10.18 -10.25 15.56
C GLN A 241 -11.21 -9.69 14.57
N GLN A 242 -10.99 -8.45 14.10
CA GLN A 242 -11.84 -7.84 13.08
C GLN A 242 -11.66 -8.51 11.71
N ASP A 243 -10.45 -8.96 11.38
CA ASP A 243 -10.20 -9.71 10.15
C ASP A 243 -10.85 -11.10 10.21
N GLU A 244 -10.84 -11.75 11.38
CA GLU A 244 -11.53 -13.03 11.61
C GLU A 244 -13.04 -12.91 11.38
N ALA A 245 -13.64 -11.83 11.87
CA ALA A 245 -15.06 -11.57 11.70
C ALA A 245 -15.48 -11.38 10.22
N LEU A 246 -14.51 -11.13 9.32
CA LEU A 246 -14.72 -10.95 7.88
C LEU A 246 -14.46 -12.22 7.07
N ARG A 247 -14.19 -13.37 7.70
CA ARG A 247 -13.91 -14.62 6.99
C ARG A 247 -15.08 -15.00 6.06
N PRO A 248 -14.85 -15.08 4.73
CA PRO A 248 -15.88 -15.43 3.75
C PRO A 248 -16.06 -16.95 3.58
#